data_AF-A0A3C1Y3Y2-F1
#
_entry.id   AF-A0A3C1Y3Y2-F1
#
_cell.length_a   1.000
_cell.length_b   1.000
_cell.length_c   1.000
_cell.angle_alpha   90.00
_cell.angle_beta   90.00
_cell.angle_gamma   90.00
#
_symmetry.space_group_name_H-M   'P 1'
#
loop_
_entity.id
_entity.type
_entity.pdbx_description
1 polymer ?
#
loop_
_entity_poly.entity_id
_entity_poly.type
_entity_poly.pdbx_seq_one_letter_code
_entity_poly.pdbx_strand_id
1 'polypeptide(L)'
;HHLLRAGRMPRLPRLPAVEPYARLSRALETGDARGQWESATQQYSIAGGTCTLQALEALSRSGGMPVDTSDAQAAEARQRLERRGLGAELSSAAALAAIARLRRAGKLDAESNVVLMLTSDGRRG
;
A
#
# COMPACT_ATOMS: atom_id res chain seq x y z
N HIS A 1 -13.40 -3.52 11.62
CA HIS A 1 -13.66 -4.05 12.99
C HIS A 1 -15.01 -4.76 13.16
N HIS A 2 -16.05 -4.46 12.37
CA HIS A 2 -17.37 -5.10 12.50
C HIS A 2 -17.31 -6.63 12.48
N LEU A 3 -16.66 -7.25 11.47
CA LEU A 3 -16.56 -8.71 11.36
C LEU A 3 -15.83 -9.39 12.52
N LEU A 4 -14.80 -8.74 13.07
CA LEU A 4 -14.10 -9.21 14.27
C LEU A 4 -15.06 -9.20 15.47
N ARG A 5 -15.77 -8.08 15.70
CA ARG A 5 -16.72 -7.94 16.80
C ARG A 5 -17.90 -8.90 16.68
N ALA A 6 -18.31 -9.23 15.45
CA ALA A 6 -19.35 -10.20 15.17
C ALA A 6 -18.89 -11.67 15.21
N GLY A 7 -17.63 -11.95 15.59
CA GLY A 7 -17.07 -13.30 15.65
C GLY A 7 -16.91 -13.98 14.28
N ARG A 8 -17.02 -13.24 13.17
CA ARG A 8 -16.90 -13.76 11.79
C ARG A 8 -15.46 -13.85 11.31
N MET A 9 -14.52 -13.29 12.07
CA MET A 9 -13.11 -13.32 11.76
C MET A 9 -12.32 -13.40 13.07
N PRO A 10 -11.37 -14.35 13.21
CA PRO A 10 -10.68 -14.58 14.49
C PRO A 10 -9.67 -13.48 14.84
N ARG A 11 -9.20 -12.71 13.86
CA ARG A 11 -8.22 -11.62 14.02
C ARG A 11 -8.28 -10.68 12.83
N LEU A 12 -7.83 -9.43 13.00
CA LEU A 12 -7.66 -8.54 11.86
C LEU A 12 -6.51 -9.00 10.95
N PRO A 13 -6.62 -8.82 9.63
CA PRO A 13 -5.45 -8.85 8.77
C PRO A 13 -4.56 -7.63 9.07
N ARG A 14 -3.25 -7.80 8.92
CA ARG A 14 -2.33 -6.66 8.88
C ARG A 14 -2.56 -5.88 7.59
N LEU A 15 -2.60 -4.56 7.66
CA LEU A 15 -2.83 -3.71 6.49
C LEU A 15 -1.56 -2.91 6.15
N PRO A 16 -0.68 -3.41 5.26
CA PRO A 16 0.34 -2.56 4.67
C PRO A 16 -0.32 -1.45 3.82
N ALA A 17 0.08 -0.20 4.04
CA ALA A 17 -0.37 0.92 3.23
C ALA A 17 0.74 1.33 2.27
N VAL A 18 0.44 1.27 0.97
CA VAL A 18 1.42 1.56 -0.08
C VAL A 18 1.35 3.02 -0.49
N GLU A 19 2.51 3.65 -0.62
CA GLU A 19 2.66 5.06 -1.01
C GLU A 19 3.82 5.24 -1.98
N PRO A 20 3.82 6.28 -2.83
CA PRO A 20 4.88 6.47 -3.83
C PRO A 20 6.20 6.96 -3.20
N TYR A 21 6.13 7.55 -2.03
CA TYR A 21 7.25 8.04 -1.24
C TYR A 21 6.82 8.17 0.23
N ALA A 22 7.79 8.24 1.14
CA ALA A 22 7.58 8.08 2.59
C ALA A 22 6.81 9.26 3.24
N ARG A 23 5.47 9.28 3.14
CA ARG A 23 4.60 10.23 3.86
C ARG A 23 4.10 9.63 5.16
N LEU A 24 3.55 8.42 5.11
CA LEU A 24 3.01 7.71 6.25
C LEU A 24 4.11 7.32 7.25
N SER A 25 5.28 6.87 6.77
CA SER A 25 6.43 6.61 7.66
C SER A 25 6.83 7.88 8.42
N ARG A 26 6.93 9.02 7.71
CA ARG A 26 7.27 10.30 8.34
C ARG A 26 6.20 10.79 9.30
N ALA A 27 4.92 10.64 8.94
CA ALA A 27 3.80 11.00 9.81
C ALA A 27 3.76 10.14 11.09
N LEU A 28 4.14 8.85 11.00
CA LEU A 28 4.28 7.98 12.18
C LEU A 28 5.48 8.41 13.04
N GLU A 29 6.62 8.74 12.42
CA GLU A 29 7.81 9.23 13.13
C GLU A 29 7.56 10.54 13.87
N THR A 30 6.82 11.48 13.27
CA THR A 30 6.48 12.76 13.89
C THR A 30 5.28 12.66 14.84
N GLY A 31 4.46 11.63 14.71
CA GLY A 31 3.18 11.52 15.40
C GLY A 31 2.12 12.53 14.93
N ASP A 32 2.32 13.17 13.76
CA ASP A 32 1.43 14.20 13.22
C ASP A 32 1.03 13.92 11.76
N ALA A 33 -0.25 13.65 11.54
CA ALA A 33 -0.80 13.38 10.21
C ALA A 33 -0.93 14.63 9.31
N ARG A 34 -0.79 15.83 9.86
CA ARG A 34 -1.02 17.11 9.15
C ARG A 34 0.17 17.57 8.33
N GLY A 35 1.29 16.86 8.41
CA GLY A 35 2.48 17.18 7.63
C GLY A 35 2.23 17.09 6.12
N GLN A 36 3.05 17.85 5.40
CA GLN A 36 3.13 17.83 3.94
C GLN A 36 4.52 17.35 3.54
N TRP A 37 4.55 16.26 2.81
CA TRP A 37 5.78 15.70 2.25
C TRP A 37 5.47 15.41 0.80
N GLU A 38 6.09 16.12 -0.13
CA GLU A 38 5.83 15.98 -1.55
C GLU A 38 7.07 15.47 -2.28
N SER A 39 6.83 14.68 -3.32
CA SER A 39 7.85 14.27 -4.28
C SER A 39 7.20 14.00 -5.63
N ALA A 40 7.97 14.13 -6.70
CA ALA A 40 7.48 13.82 -8.03
C ALA A 40 7.22 12.31 -8.16
N THR A 41 6.08 11.95 -8.74
CA THR A 41 5.70 10.56 -9.02
C THR A 41 4.69 10.51 -10.16
N GLN A 42 4.77 9.46 -10.96
CA GLN A 42 3.80 9.10 -11.99
C GLN A 42 2.60 8.30 -11.42
N GLN A 43 2.64 7.92 -10.14
CA GLN A 43 1.53 7.25 -9.45
C GLN A 43 0.44 8.26 -9.07
N TYR A 44 -0.14 8.93 -10.06
CA TYR A 44 -1.02 10.10 -9.95
C TYR A 44 -2.12 9.95 -8.88
N SER A 45 -2.83 8.82 -8.87
CA SER A 45 -3.96 8.58 -7.96
C SER A 45 -3.56 8.57 -6.46
N ILE A 46 -2.27 8.45 -6.15
CA ILE A 46 -1.72 8.50 -4.79
C ILE A 46 -0.58 9.52 -4.66
N ALA A 47 -0.51 10.51 -5.56
CA ALA A 47 0.60 11.47 -5.64
C ALA A 47 0.53 12.64 -4.63
N GLY A 48 -0.57 12.82 -3.91
CA GLY A 48 -0.76 13.97 -3.01
C GLY A 48 0.19 14.01 -1.81
N GLY A 49 0.59 15.20 -1.36
CA GLY A 49 1.62 15.37 -0.33
C GLY A 49 1.23 15.06 1.12
N THR A 50 -0.04 14.80 1.39
CA THR A 50 -0.58 14.64 2.75
C THR A 50 -0.87 13.19 3.07
N CYS A 51 -1.03 12.89 4.36
CA CYS A 51 -1.66 11.66 4.82
C CYS A 51 -2.94 11.98 5.60
N THR A 52 -3.64 10.96 6.08
CA THR A 52 -4.85 11.14 6.90
C THR A 52 -4.65 10.49 8.26
N LEU A 53 -5.28 11.07 9.28
CA LEU A 53 -5.32 10.46 10.61
C LEU A 53 -5.88 9.03 10.54
N GLN A 54 -6.89 8.81 9.70
CA GLN A 54 -7.52 7.53 9.45
C GLN A 54 -6.53 6.49 8.90
N ALA A 55 -5.59 6.89 8.04
CA ALA A 55 -4.56 5.98 7.55
C ALA A 55 -3.62 5.56 8.68
N LEU A 56 -3.18 6.49 9.53
CA LEU A 56 -2.32 6.18 10.69
C LEU A 56 -3.04 5.27 11.70
N GLU A 57 -4.31 5.55 11.97
CA GLU A 57 -5.13 4.71 12.84
C GLU A 57 -5.33 3.30 12.26
N ALA A 58 -5.55 3.18 10.94
CA ALA A 58 -5.70 1.89 10.28
C ALA A 58 -4.42 1.06 10.36
N LEU A 59 -3.26 1.69 10.17
CA LEU A 59 -1.95 1.05 10.35
C LEU A 59 -1.78 0.56 11.79
N SER A 60 -1.99 1.43 12.77
CA SER A 60 -1.85 1.11 14.19
C SER A 60 -2.79 -0.03 14.63
N ARG A 61 -4.10 0.08 14.33
CA ARG A 61 -5.12 -0.88 14.75
C ARG A 61 -4.98 -2.25 14.08
N SER A 62 -4.44 -2.31 12.87
CA SER A 62 -4.22 -3.57 12.14
C SER A 62 -2.86 -4.21 12.42
N GLY A 63 -1.94 -3.51 13.10
CA GLY A 63 -0.53 -3.90 13.13
C GLY A 63 0.11 -3.90 11.73
N GLY A 64 -0.37 -3.00 10.87
CA GLY A 64 0.13 -2.76 9.53
C GLY A 64 1.38 -1.90 9.53
N MET A 65 1.84 -1.54 8.33
CA MET A 65 2.99 -0.65 8.17
C MET A 65 2.93 0.14 6.85
N PRO A 66 3.53 1.33 6.79
CA PRO A 66 3.75 2.01 5.53
C PRO A 66 4.78 1.27 4.68
N VAL A 67 4.58 1.27 3.37
CA VAL A 67 5.51 0.70 2.39
C VAL A 67 5.59 1.64 1.20
N ASP A 68 6.73 2.29 1.04
CA ASP A 68 7.02 3.13 -0.11
C ASP A 68 7.42 2.29 -1.34
N THR A 69 6.94 2.67 -2.51
CA THR A 69 7.28 2.06 -3.80
C THR A 69 7.52 3.12 -4.87
N SER A 70 8.68 3.08 -5.52
CA SER A 70 9.00 4.03 -6.59
C SER A 70 8.22 3.75 -7.88
N ASP A 71 8.18 4.73 -8.78
CA ASP A 71 7.53 4.56 -10.09
C ASP A 71 8.11 3.41 -10.91
N ALA A 72 9.43 3.21 -10.85
CA ALA A 72 10.10 2.11 -11.54
C ALA A 72 9.64 0.75 -10.99
N GLN A 73 9.50 0.63 -9.67
CA GLN A 73 9.00 -0.59 -9.03
C GLN A 73 7.53 -0.85 -9.36
N ALA A 74 6.70 0.21 -9.34
CA ALA A 74 5.30 0.12 -9.75
C ALA A 74 5.15 -0.27 -11.22
N ALA A 75 6.00 0.25 -12.11
CA ALA A 75 6.00 -0.08 -13.54
C ALA A 75 6.39 -1.54 -13.79
N GLU A 76 7.43 -2.05 -13.11
CA GLU A 76 7.80 -3.46 -13.19
C GLU A 76 6.66 -4.36 -12.68
N ALA A 77 6.02 -3.97 -11.57
CA ALA A 77 4.86 -4.68 -11.04
C ALA A 77 3.68 -4.67 -12.01
N ARG A 78 3.44 -3.55 -12.70
CA ARG A 78 2.39 -3.44 -13.73
C ARG A 78 2.65 -4.41 -14.87
N GLN A 79 3.86 -4.46 -15.41
CA GLN A 79 4.22 -5.43 -16.45
C GLN A 79 4.07 -6.89 -15.99
N ARG A 80 4.29 -7.17 -14.70
CA ARG A 80 4.08 -8.51 -14.12
C ARG A 80 2.59 -8.86 -13.97
N LEU A 81 1.72 -7.88 -13.75
CA LEU A 81 0.26 -8.05 -13.74
C LEU A 81 -0.26 -8.24 -15.17
N GLU A 82 0.20 -7.42 -16.11
CA GLU A 82 -0.18 -7.49 -17.53
C GLU A 82 0.14 -8.86 -18.15
N ARG A 83 1.33 -9.40 -17.86
CA ARG A 83 1.71 -10.78 -18.28
C ARG A 83 0.82 -11.88 -17.70
N ARG A 84 0.00 -11.56 -16.70
CA ARG A 84 -1.01 -12.46 -16.10
C ARG A 84 -2.44 -12.11 -16.56
N GLY A 85 -2.60 -11.21 -17.53
CA GLY A 85 -3.90 -10.77 -18.03
C GLY A 85 -4.59 -9.73 -17.15
N LEU A 86 -3.88 -9.12 -16.19
CA LEU A 86 -4.42 -8.11 -15.28
C LEU A 86 -3.89 -6.73 -15.66
N GLY A 87 -4.71 -5.93 -16.33
CA GLY A 87 -4.40 -4.51 -16.60
C GLY A 87 -4.67 -3.67 -15.35
N ALA A 88 -3.66 -2.98 -14.83
CA ALA A 88 -3.77 -2.12 -13.66
C ALA A 88 -3.16 -0.74 -13.93
N GLU A 89 -3.76 0.31 -13.37
CA GLU A 89 -3.12 1.62 -13.31
C GLU A 89 -1.78 1.53 -12.52
N LEU A 90 -0.84 2.44 -12.79
CA LEU A 90 0.47 2.45 -12.11
C LEU A 90 0.35 2.49 -10.58
N SER A 91 -0.48 3.37 -10.02
CA SER A 91 -0.74 3.44 -8.57
C SER A 91 -1.37 2.16 -8.01
N SER A 92 -2.19 1.46 -8.79
CA SER A 92 -2.76 0.16 -8.37
C SER A 92 -1.72 -0.95 -8.38
N ALA A 93 -0.84 -0.96 -9.38
CA ALA A 93 0.23 -1.94 -9.50
C ALA A 93 1.28 -1.84 -8.38
N ALA A 94 1.41 -0.68 -7.75
CA ALA A 94 2.27 -0.44 -6.58
C ALA A 94 2.02 -1.44 -5.44
N ALA A 95 0.79 -1.91 -5.25
CA ALA A 95 0.46 -2.93 -4.26
C ALA A 95 1.26 -4.24 -4.46
N LEU A 96 1.47 -4.66 -5.71
CA LEU A 96 2.30 -5.83 -6.01
C LEU A 96 3.80 -5.53 -5.79
N ALA A 97 4.26 -4.32 -6.11
CA ALA A 97 5.65 -3.91 -5.87
C ALA A 97 6.02 -4.00 -4.38
N ALA A 98 5.10 -3.60 -3.50
CA ALA A 98 5.29 -3.65 -2.04
C ALA A 98 5.58 -5.06 -1.50
N ILE A 99 5.12 -6.13 -2.17
CA ILE A 99 5.34 -7.52 -1.72
C ILE A 99 6.83 -7.87 -1.65
N ALA A 100 7.62 -7.46 -2.64
CA ALA A 100 9.06 -7.73 -2.64
C ALA A 100 9.76 -7.02 -1.47
N ARG A 101 9.32 -5.81 -1.11
CA ARG A 101 9.84 -5.05 0.03
C ARG A 101 9.43 -5.69 1.35
N LEU A 102 8.17 -6.10 1.49
CA LEU A 102 7.65 -6.78 2.68
C LEU A 102 8.34 -8.13 2.93
N ARG A 103 8.60 -8.92 1.88
CA ARG A 103 9.37 -10.17 1.99
C ARG A 103 10.81 -9.94 2.44
N ARG A 104 11.51 -8.98 1.83
CA ARG A 104 12.88 -8.61 2.23
C ARG A 104 12.96 -8.11 3.67
N ALA A 105 11.91 -7.45 4.16
CA ALA A 105 11.80 -7.00 5.54
C ALA A 105 11.35 -8.09 6.53
N GLY A 106 11.19 -9.34 6.09
CA GLY A 106 10.73 -10.45 6.94
C GLY A 106 9.29 -10.31 7.43
N LYS A 107 8.47 -9.50 6.74
CA LYS A 107 7.06 -9.24 7.11
C LYS A 107 6.07 -10.18 6.43
N LEU A 108 6.52 -10.86 5.38
CA LEU A 108 5.80 -11.90 4.65
C LEU A 108 6.73 -13.09 4.46
N ASP A 109 6.19 -14.29 4.64
CA ASP A 109 6.83 -15.58 4.40
C ASP A 109 6.08 -16.38 3.33
N ALA A 110 6.46 -17.65 3.14
CA ALA A 110 5.84 -18.54 2.16
C ALA A 110 4.39 -18.92 2.53
N GLU A 111 4.05 -18.92 3.82
CA GLU A 111 2.73 -19.30 4.35
C GLU A 111 1.77 -18.11 4.46
N SER A 112 2.25 -16.90 4.13
CA SER A 112 1.48 -15.67 4.22
C SER A 112 0.39 -15.61 3.15
N ASN A 113 -0.87 -15.59 3.59
CA ASN A 113 -2.01 -15.30 2.73
C ASN A 113 -2.12 -13.79 2.49
N VAL A 114 -1.95 -13.37 1.23
CA VAL A 114 -1.92 -11.96 0.84
C VAL A 114 -3.04 -11.65 -0.16
N VAL A 115 -3.78 -10.58 0.11
CA VAL A 115 -4.75 -10.01 -0.83
C VAL A 115 -4.19 -8.67 -1.33
N LEU A 116 -4.09 -8.51 -2.65
CA LEU A 116 -3.73 -7.26 -3.28
C LEU A 116 -4.99 -6.50 -3.68
N MET A 117 -5.06 -5.21 -3.35
CA MET A 117 -6.15 -4.34 -3.79
C MET A 117 -5.70 -3.58 -5.04
N LEU A 118 -6.28 -3.93 -6.19
CA LEU A 118 -6.12 -3.19 -7.43
C LEU A 118 -7.34 -2.30 -7.59
N THR A 119 -7.17 -0.99 -7.44
CA THR A 119 -8.29 -0.05 -7.31
C THR A 119 -8.73 0.54 -8.65
N SER A 120 -7.92 0.41 -9.69
CA SER A 120 -8.15 1.00 -11.01
C SER A 120 -7.46 0.16 -12.10
N ASP A 121 -8.09 0.04 -13.26
CA ASP A 121 -7.54 -0.65 -14.41
C ASP A 121 -6.66 0.27 -15.27
N GLY A 122 -5.91 -0.32 -16.20
CA GLY A 122 -5.03 0.42 -17.10
C GLY A 122 -5.73 1.15 -18.24
N ARG A 123 -7.09 1.22 -18.28
CA ARG A 123 -7.83 1.75 -19.44
C ARG A 123 -7.93 3.28 -19.49
N ARG A 124 -7.19 3.99 -18.64
CA ARG A 124 -7.02 5.44 -18.74
C ARG A 124 -5.66 5.72 -19.36
N GLY A 125 -5.63 5.88 -20.68
CA GLY A 125 -4.44 6.16 -21.49
C GLY A 125 -4.69 5.83 -22.95
#